data_AF-A0A1B1E7P0-F1
#
_entry.id   AF-A0A1B1E7P0-F1
#
_cell.length_a   1.000
_cell.length_b   1.000
_cell.length_c   1.000
_cell.angle_alpha   90.00
_cell.angle_beta   90.00
_cell.angle_gamma   90.00
#
_symmetry.space_group_name_H-M   'P 1'
#
loop_
_entity.id
_entity.type
_entity.pdbx_description
1 polymer ?
#
loop_
_entity_poly.entity_id
_entity_poly.type
_entity_poly.pdbx_seq_one_letter_code
_entity_poly.pdbx_strand_id
1 'polypeptide(L)'
;MITGNGIIFLGTGSSSSTPKLSHIFKNAKILSKRNKGEPQSSELRQEDIEQINKFVDELVEHDIECIDQLNDLYLRKRYPDCDGLKCYTCYDALNGDSKNKRNNISVLVKSNESYVLIDVGKTFRDSLLRNKDKINFYEIKLDSVLISHSHTDALNGIDDLRDLQEYNKIANGDSYYYTPKNPIDIYVNAVSYERLRNGYEYLVKKRKENIFASKIAALNLLVIKDEKYNKLILEEETASQIKDGTVVMPKQDNEGTTNSAQKNETDGGNKIKTNGINDEKDNDDDSDDETCVNIHTYKKKDEHGYVYTQFDKNKRIRFIPFQHGRNYVCVGYIIGENEKLVYISDCSYIPPNVLEYIKKIGSTEVLIIDALYYKAKHYSHFSLHESIKIALLIKPKKVYFIGMSCDIEHYITNLFLKKLSNKYPDISFSLAHDGLFVPINF
;
A
#
# COMPACT_ATOMS: atom_id res chain seq x y z
N MET A 1 11.64 -0.18 24.05
CA MET A 1 11.83 0.68 22.87
C MET A 1 12.77 0.01 21.88
N ILE A 2 12.41 -0.02 20.60
CA ILE A 2 13.25 -0.57 19.53
C ILE A 2 14.37 0.43 19.24
N THR A 3 15.62 -0.01 19.41
CA THR A 3 16.81 0.85 19.23
C THR A 3 17.64 0.47 17.99
N GLY A 4 17.52 -0.75 17.49
CA GLY A 4 18.28 -1.25 16.34
C GLY A 4 17.78 -0.74 14.98
N ASN A 5 18.63 -0.83 13.97
CA ASN A 5 18.27 -0.58 12.57
C ASN A 5 17.33 -1.67 12.08
N GLY A 6 16.31 -1.31 11.31
CA GLY A 6 15.27 -2.26 10.96
C GLY A 6 14.03 -1.67 10.35
N ILE A 7 13.06 -2.55 10.20
CA ILE A 7 11.73 -2.29 9.65
C ILE A 7 10.73 -2.55 10.77
N ILE A 8 9.81 -1.63 10.99
CA ILE A 8 8.74 -1.76 11.98
C ILE A 8 7.41 -1.65 11.25
N PHE A 9 6.64 -2.73 11.28
CA PHE A 9 5.33 -2.79 10.63
C PHE A 9 4.30 -2.15 11.55
N LEU A 10 3.92 -0.90 11.32
CA LEU A 10 2.93 -0.21 12.15
C LEU A 10 1.51 -0.73 11.87
N GLY A 11 1.23 -1.02 10.61
CA GLY A 11 0.01 -1.67 10.13
C GLY A 11 0.29 -2.57 8.92
N THR A 12 -0.53 -3.60 8.73
CA THR A 12 -0.26 -4.70 7.77
C THR A 12 -1.45 -5.15 6.93
N GLY A 13 -2.64 -4.60 7.17
CA GLY A 13 -3.89 -5.01 6.55
C GLY A 13 -4.26 -4.20 5.31
N SER A 14 -5.10 -4.80 4.47
CA SER A 14 -5.74 -4.16 3.31
C SER A 14 -6.55 -2.90 3.65
N SER A 15 -7.10 -2.23 2.63
CA SER A 15 -7.97 -1.05 2.78
C SER A 15 -9.11 -1.19 3.77
N SER A 16 -9.70 -2.38 3.93
CA SER A 16 -10.79 -2.59 4.88
C SER A 16 -10.34 -2.70 6.34
N SER A 17 -9.03 -2.84 6.59
CA SER A 17 -8.45 -3.28 7.86
C SER A 17 -9.04 -4.62 8.33
N THR A 18 -8.53 -5.17 9.43
CA THR A 18 -9.14 -6.32 10.12
C THR A 18 -9.14 -6.04 11.63
N PRO A 19 -10.30 -6.14 12.30
CA PRO A 19 -11.56 -6.68 11.81
C PRO A 19 -12.37 -5.73 10.91
N LYS A 20 -13.17 -6.30 9.99
CA LYS A 20 -14.17 -5.55 9.23
C LYS A 20 -15.38 -5.23 10.11
N LEU A 21 -15.80 -3.96 10.16
CA LEU A 21 -16.96 -3.52 10.95
C LEU A 21 -18.24 -4.33 10.65
N SER A 22 -18.51 -4.57 9.37
CA SER A 22 -19.69 -5.35 8.94
C SER A 22 -19.66 -6.80 9.43
N HIS A 23 -18.48 -7.39 9.61
CA HIS A 23 -18.32 -8.73 10.16
C HIS A 23 -18.53 -8.71 11.67
N ILE A 24 -17.99 -7.72 12.37
CA ILE A 24 -18.19 -7.57 13.82
C ILE A 24 -19.67 -7.43 14.17
N PHE A 25 -20.40 -6.55 13.48
CA PHE A 25 -21.82 -6.33 13.77
C PHE A 25 -22.68 -7.57 13.47
N LYS A 26 -22.34 -8.33 12.42
CA LYS A 26 -23.02 -9.61 12.11
C LYS A 26 -22.71 -10.65 13.18
N ASN A 27 -21.44 -10.78 13.59
CA ASN A 27 -21.03 -11.71 14.64
C ASN A 27 -21.66 -11.37 16.00
N ALA A 28 -21.73 -10.09 16.38
CA ALA A 28 -22.38 -9.64 17.62
C ALA A 28 -23.85 -10.08 17.69
N LYS A 29 -24.58 -10.00 16.56
CA LYS A 29 -25.99 -10.44 16.45
C LYS A 29 -26.17 -11.95 16.58
N ILE A 30 -25.13 -12.73 16.27
CA ILE A 30 -25.11 -14.19 16.41
C ILE A 30 -24.79 -14.57 17.85
N LEU A 31 -23.78 -13.90 18.44
CA LEU A 31 -23.34 -14.13 19.81
C LEU A 31 -24.38 -13.66 20.85
N SER A 32 -25.14 -12.60 20.57
CA SER A 32 -26.20 -12.11 21.47
C SER A 32 -27.36 -13.09 21.66
N LYS A 33 -27.44 -14.14 20.82
CA LYS A 33 -28.46 -15.19 20.90
C LYS A 33 -28.00 -16.43 21.68
N ARG A 34 -26.81 -16.40 22.28
CA ARG A 34 -26.22 -17.53 22.99
C ARG A 34 -26.06 -17.28 24.49
N ASN A 35 -26.16 -18.35 25.26
CA ASN A 35 -25.77 -18.36 26.67
C ASN A 35 -24.26 -18.17 26.75
N LYS A 36 -23.80 -17.25 27.61
CA LYS A 36 -22.38 -16.97 27.82
C LYS A 36 -21.72 -18.17 28.49
N GLY A 37 -20.97 -18.97 27.73
CA GLY A 37 -19.91 -19.83 28.25
C GLY A 37 -18.62 -19.02 28.39
N GLU A 38 -17.77 -19.37 29.36
CA GLU A 38 -16.46 -18.74 29.52
C GLU A 38 -15.53 -19.12 28.35
N PRO A 39 -14.69 -18.18 27.88
CA PRO A 39 -13.71 -18.50 26.84
C PRO A 39 -12.67 -19.48 27.37
N GLN A 40 -12.58 -20.67 26.75
CA GLN A 40 -11.49 -21.62 27.01
C GLN A 40 -10.16 -21.14 26.38
N SER A 41 -9.05 -21.65 26.93
CA SER A 41 -7.68 -21.17 26.70
C SER A 41 -7.28 -21.08 25.22
N SER A 42 -6.43 -20.11 24.90
CA SER A 42 -5.97 -19.75 23.55
C SER A 42 -4.87 -20.66 22.95
N GLU A 43 -4.40 -21.66 23.70
CA GLU A 43 -3.30 -22.55 23.31
C GLU A 43 -3.83 -23.81 22.62
N LEU A 44 -3.19 -24.18 21.50
CA LEU A 44 -3.50 -25.40 20.74
C LEU A 44 -2.96 -26.62 21.51
N ARG A 45 -3.74 -27.69 21.64
CA ARG A 45 -3.27 -28.94 22.26
C ARG A 45 -2.39 -29.69 21.27
N GLN A 46 -1.59 -30.65 21.77
CA GLN A 46 -0.70 -31.48 20.95
C GLN A 46 -1.45 -32.21 19.82
N GLU A 47 -2.65 -32.71 20.10
CA GLU A 47 -3.53 -33.36 19.10
C GLU A 47 -3.98 -32.39 17.99
N ASP A 48 -4.18 -31.11 18.33
CA ASP A 48 -4.54 -30.07 17.37
C ASP A 48 -3.33 -29.76 16.46
N ILE A 49 -2.12 -29.74 17.03
CA ILE A 49 -0.86 -29.57 16.28
C ILE A 49 -0.64 -30.76 15.34
N GLU A 50 -0.90 -31.99 15.77
CA GLU A 50 -0.77 -33.20 14.94
C GLU A 50 -1.77 -33.22 13.79
N GLN A 51 -3.01 -32.81 14.01
CA GLN A 51 -4.01 -32.66 12.93
C GLN A 51 -3.64 -31.57 11.94
N ILE A 52 -3.11 -30.44 12.42
CA ILE A 52 -2.58 -29.38 11.54
C ILE A 52 -1.39 -29.90 10.75
N ASN A 53 -0.45 -30.61 11.39
CA ASN A 53 0.71 -31.16 10.70
C ASN A 53 0.30 -32.11 9.59
N LYS A 54 -0.61 -33.04 9.86
CA LYS A 54 -1.19 -33.96 8.88
C LYS A 54 -1.86 -33.22 7.72
N PHE A 55 -2.72 -32.23 8.02
CA PHE A 55 -3.39 -31.43 6.99
C PHE A 55 -2.39 -30.65 6.13
N VAL A 56 -1.35 -30.08 6.74
CA VAL A 56 -0.34 -29.33 5.99
C VAL A 56 0.58 -30.28 5.20
N ASP A 57 0.86 -31.50 5.67
CA ASP A 57 1.61 -32.51 4.90
C ASP A 57 0.80 -32.95 3.66
N GLU A 58 -0.49 -33.24 3.83
CA GLU A 58 -1.43 -33.54 2.72
C GLU A 58 -1.52 -32.38 1.70
N LEU A 59 -1.44 -31.12 2.15
CA LEU A 59 -1.43 -29.93 1.29
C LEU A 59 -0.09 -29.71 0.56
N VAL A 60 1.04 -30.08 1.17
CA VAL A 60 2.37 -29.94 0.56
C VAL A 60 2.59 -30.97 -0.56
N GLU A 61 1.95 -32.14 -0.46
CA GLU A 61 2.03 -33.22 -1.44
C GLU A 61 1.18 -33.01 -2.70
N HIS A 62 0.12 -32.18 -2.65
CA HIS A 62 -0.88 -32.08 -3.73
C HIS A 62 -1.02 -30.71 -4.44
N ASP A 63 -0.04 -29.80 -4.29
CA ASP A 63 -0.10 -28.43 -4.84
C ASP A 63 -1.34 -27.61 -4.36
N ILE A 64 -1.27 -26.28 -4.48
CA ILE A 64 -2.15 -25.30 -3.79
C ILE A 64 -3.61 -25.29 -4.32
N GLU A 65 -4.37 -26.35 -4.07
CA GLU A 65 -5.79 -26.41 -4.45
C GLU A 65 -6.76 -26.10 -3.30
N CYS A 66 -6.35 -26.15 -2.02
CA CYS A 66 -7.32 -25.96 -0.92
C CYS A 66 -6.87 -25.20 0.34
N ILE A 67 -6.00 -24.20 0.21
CA ILE A 67 -5.71 -23.29 1.32
C ILE A 67 -6.96 -22.55 1.84
N ASP A 68 -8.00 -22.37 1.02
CA ASP A 68 -9.27 -21.76 1.46
C ASP A 68 -10.02 -22.62 2.52
N GLN A 69 -9.81 -23.94 2.53
CA GLN A 69 -10.37 -24.86 3.53
C GLN A 69 -9.62 -24.83 4.87
N LEU A 70 -8.38 -24.33 4.88
CA LEU A 70 -7.51 -24.22 6.05
C LEU A 70 -8.11 -23.28 7.13
N ASN A 71 -8.70 -22.15 6.69
CA ASN A 71 -9.33 -21.18 7.57
C ASN A 71 -10.55 -21.76 8.31
N ASP A 72 -11.39 -22.50 7.59
CA ASP A 72 -12.60 -23.10 8.16
C ASP A 72 -12.26 -24.23 9.14
N LEU A 73 -11.17 -24.96 8.92
CA LEU A 73 -10.70 -26.03 9.81
C LEU A 73 -10.08 -25.50 11.11
N TYR A 74 -9.21 -24.48 11.04
CA TYR A 74 -8.50 -23.95 12.21
C TYR A 74 -9.44 -23.19 13.15
N LEU A 75 -10.27 -22.30 12.60
CA LEU A 75 -11.00 -21.35 13.42
C LEU A 75 -12.29 -21.89 14.01
N ARG A 76 -12.99 -22.81 13.33
CA ARG A 76 -14.17 -23.49 13.90
C ARG A 76 -13.79 -24.41 15.07
N LYS A 77 -12.59 -25.00 15.04
CA LYS A 77 -12.05 -25.80 16.15
C LYS A 77 -11.49 -24.96 17.28
N ARG A 78 -10.87 -23.81 16.99
CA ARG A 78 -10.41 -22.85 18.01
C ARG A 78 -11.57 -22.21 18.78
N TYR A 79 -12.72 -22.06 18.13
CA TYR A 79 -13.93 -21.48 18.74
C TYR A 79 -15.14 -22.42 18.57
N PRO A 80 -15.15 -23.59 19.23
CA PRO A 80 -16.21 -24.59 19.06
C PRO A 80 -17.57 -24.07 19.54
N ASP A 81 -17.57 -23.20 20.56
CA ASP A 81 -18.77 -22.57 21.11
C ASP A 81 -19.28 -21.39 20.24
N CYS A 82 -18.50 -21.00 19.23
CA CYS A 82 -18.81 -19.92 18.30
C CYS A 82 -19.16 -20.45 16.90
N ASP A 83 -20.04 -21.45 16.80
CA ASP A 83 -20.59 -21.91 15.52
C ASP A 83 -21.39 -20.80 14.80
N GLY A 84 -21.42 -20.83 13.46
CA GLY A 84 -22.22 -19.93 12.64
C GLY A 84 -21.69 -18.50 12.50
N LEU A 85 -20.49 -18.18 13.01
CA LEU A 85 -19.87 -16.86 12.82
C LEU A 85 -19.70 -16.54 11.33
N LYS A 86 -19.87 -15.27 10.96
CA LYS A 86 -19.73 -14.84 9.56
C LYS A 86 -18.28 -14.84 9.10
N CYS A 87 -17.36 -14.51 10.00
CA CYS A 87 -15.93 -14.49 9.75
C CYS A 87 -15.21 -14.68 11.08
N TYR A 88 -14.49 -15.79 11.22
CA TYR A 88 -13.73 -16.09 12.42
C TYR A 88 -12.47 -15.25 12.55
N THR A 89 -11.78 -14.91 11.46
CA THR A 89 -10.59 -14.04 11.50
C THR A 89 -10.92 -12.67 12.09
N CYS A 90 -12.06 -12.10 11.71
CA CYS A 90 -12.55 -10.85 12.30
C CYS A 90 -12.96 -11.01 13.76
N TYR A 91 -13.49 -12.18 14.15
CA TYR A 91 -13.83 -12.46 15.54
C TYR A 91 -12.56 -12.57 16.40
N ASP A 92 -11.57 -13.35 15.97
CA ASP A 92 -10.28 -13.47 16.66
C ASP A 92 -9.55 -12.12 16.74
N ALA A 93 -9.64 -11.28 15.71
CA ALA A 93 -9.04 -9.95 15.70
C ALA A 93 -9.60 -8.98 16.76
N LEU A 94 -10.72 -9.33 17.43
CA LEU A 94 -11.19 -8.57 18.61
C LEU A 94 -10.37 -8.86 19.86
N ASN A 95 -9.66 -9.98 19.92
CA ASN A 95 -8.79 -10.33 21.03
C ASN A 95 -7.57 -9.39 21.03
N GLY A 96 -7.19 -8.87 22.20
CA GLY A 96 -6.20 -7.79 22.34
C GLY A 96 -4.85 -8.07 21.65
N ASP A 97 -4.36 -9.30 21.78
CA ASP A 97 -3.04 -9.72 21.27
C ASP A 97 -3.10 -10.45 19.92
N SER A 98 -4.27 -10.51 19.28
CA SER A 98 -4.40 -11.20 18.00
C SER A 98 -3.60 -10.51 16.90
N LYS A 99 -2.80 -11.30 16.19
CA LYS A 99 -2.10 -10.90 14.95
C LYS A 99 -3.04 -10.81 13.74
N ASN A 100 -4.30 -11.20 13.89
CA ASN A 100 -5.35 -10.93 12.90
C ASN A 100 -5.92 -9.52 13.02
N LYS A 101 -5.68 -8.82 14.14
CA LYS A 101 -5.95 -7.38 14.21
C LYS A 101 -4.89 -6.66 13.39
N ARG A 102 -5.31 -6.01 12.29
CA ARG A 102 -4.44 -5.39 11.28
C ARG A 102 -5.02 -4.03 10.89
N ASN A 103 -4.28 -2.97 11.20
CA ASN A 103 -4.51 -1.63 10.67
C ASN A 103 -4.10 -1.56 9.19
N ASN A 104 -4.48 -0.50 8.47
CA ASN A 104 -3.97 -0.26 7.11
C ASN A 104 -2.45 -0.23 7.08
N ILE A 105 -1.88 -0.60 5.94
CA ILE A 105 -0.43 -0.68 5.75
C ILE A 105 0.23 0.63 6.17
N SER A 106 1.23 0.52 7.03
CA SER A 106 2.14 1.61 7.36
C SER A 106 3.42 1.01 7.91
N VAL A 107 4.57 1.41 7.39
CA VAL A 107 5.87 0.81 7.71
C VAL A 107 6.87 1.90 8.07
N LEU A 108 7.50 1.78 9.24
CA LEU A 108 8.57 2.66 9.67
C LEU A 108 9.93 2.00 9.44
N VAL A 109 10.75 2.60 8.61
CA VAL A 109 12.14 2.22 8.38
C VAL A 109 13.04 3.06 9.28
N LYS A 110 13.88 2.42 10.08
CA LYS A 110 14.86 3.06 10.96
C LYS A 110 16.27 2.69 10.54
N SER A 111 17.12 3.69 10.39
CA SER A 111 18.55 3.53 10.18
C SER A 111 19.32 4.60 10.96
N ASN A 112 20.10 4.20 11.96
CA ASN A 112 20.70 5.08 12.96
C ASN A 112 19.62 5.98 13.58
N GLU A 113 19.81 7.29 13.57
CA GLU A 113 18.84 8.29 14.02
C GLU A 113 17.87 8.72 12.92
N SER A 114 17.93 8.12 11.73
CA SER A 114 17.10 8.48 10.59
C SER A 114 15.89 7.57 10.43
N TYR A 115 14.73 8.17 10.19
CA TYR A 115 13.46 7.47 10.08
C TYR A 115 12.72 7.85 8.80
N VAL A 116 12.20 6.83 8.12
CA VAL A 116 11.43 6.96 6.89
C VAL A 116 10.12 6.22 7.09
N LEU A 117 9.00 6.91 6.96
CA LEU A 117 7.68 6.32 7.06
C LEU A 117 7.15 6.00 5.66
N ILE A 118 6.54 4.85 5.48
CA ILE A 118 5.86 4.44 4.24
C ILE A 118 4.38 4.36 4.55
N ASP A 119 3.59 5.18 3.85
CA ASP A 119 2.14 5.32 3.94
C ASP A 119 1.59 5.76 5.31
N VAL A 120 0.55 6.60 5.25
CA VAL A 120 -0.17 7.21 6.38
C VAL A 120 -1.67 7.12 6.13
N GLY A 121 -2.21 5.90 6.13
CA GLY A 121 -3.63 5.65 5.89
C GLY A 121 -4.59 6.16 6.97
N LYS A 122 -5.89 5.99 6.76
CA LYS A 122 -6.96 6.34 7.72
C LYS A 122 -6.82 5.73 9.12
N THR A 123 -6.04 4.65 9.29
CA THR A 123 -5.77 4.04 10.61
C THR A 123 -4.38 4.41 11.15
N PHE A 124 -3.71 5.42 10.59
CA PHE A 124 -2.34 5.79 10.96
C PHE A 124 -2.23 6.17 12.43
N ARG A 125 -3.09 7.07 12.92
CA ARG A 125 -3.17 7.43 14.34
C ARG A 125 -3.26 6.22 15.27
N ASP A 126 -4.15 5.27 14.96
CA ASP A 126 -4.31 4.06 15.77
C ASP A 126 -3.09 3.14 15.69
N SER A 127 -2.39 3.15 14.55
CA SER A 127 -1.13 2.40 14.35
C SER A 127 -0.01 2.96 15.22
N LEU A 128 0.09 4.29 15.35
CA LEU A 128 1.03 4.93 16.28
C LEU A 128 0.71 4.54 17.72
N LEU A 129 -0.55 4.69 18.14
CA LEU A 129 -0.97 4.38 19.51
C LEU A 129 -0.76 2.91 19.88
N ARG A 130 -1.01 1.99 18.95
CA ARG A 130 -0.78 0.55 19.16
C ARG A 130 0.71 0.22 19.34
N ASN A 131 1.60 1.05 18.78
CA ASN A 131 3.05 0.86 18.83
C ASN A 131 3.77 1.81 19.80
N LYS A 132 3.03 2.54 20.65
CA LYS A 132 3.58 3.53 21.60
C LYS A 132 4.63 2.98 22.57
N ASP A 133 4.51 1.70 22.94
CA ASP A 133 5.43 1.04 23.88
C ASP A 133 6.69 0.50 23.18
N LYS A 134 6.71 0.57 21.84
CA LYS A 134 7.82 0.10 20.98
C LYS A 134 8.61 1.26 20.41
N ILE A 135 7.95 2.36 20.04
CA ILE A 135 8.54 3.55 19.40
C ILE A 135 8.01 4.81 20.08
N ASN A 136 8.91 5.75 20.37
CA ASN A 136 8.55 7.05 20.92
C ASN A 136 8.52 8.01 19.75
N PHE A 137 7.37 8.10 19.08
CA PHE A 137 7.20 8.90 17.88
C PHE A 137 7.45 10.40 18.08
N TYR A 138 7.48 10.89 19.32
CA TYR A 138 7.81 12.27 19.62
C TYR A 138 9.32 12.55 19.63
N GLU A 139 10.14 11.53 19.87
CA GLU A 139 11.61 11.65 19.94
C GLU A 139 12.31 11.16 18.67
N ILE A 140 11.56 10.64 17.68
CA ILE A 140 12.17 10.23 16.41
C ILE A 140 12.46 11.43 15.52
N LYS A 141 13.57 11.37 14.80
CA LYS A 141 13.84 12.27 13.68
C LYS A 141 13.21 11.67 12.41
N LEU A 142 11.93 11.97 12.18
CA LEU A 142 11.24 11.61 10.95
C LEU A 142 11.78 12.44 9.79
N ASP A 143 12.66 11.86 8.96
CA ASP A 143 13.28 12.55 7.83
C ASP A 143 12.31 12.69 6.65
N SER A 144 11.53 11.65 6.36
CA SER A 144 10.61 11.67 5.23
C SER A 144 9.45 10.69 5.36
N VAL A 145 8.38 10.97 4.62
CA VAL A 145 7.26 10.06 4.38
C VAL A 145 7.18 9.76 2.89
N LEU A 146 7.01 8.48 2.56
CA LEU A 146 6.84 8.00 1.21
C LEU A 146 5.38 7.56 1.02
N ILE A 147 4.69 8.15 0.06
CA ILE A 147 3.30 7.82 -0.26
C ILE A 147 3.28 6.91 -1.49
N SER A 148 2.91 5.65 -1.30
CA SER A 148 2.84 4.65 -2.37
C SER A 148 1.76 5.00 -3.39
N HIS A 149 0.60 5.47 -2.90
CA HIS A 149 -0.53 5.90 -3.71
C HIS A 149 -1.56 6.69 -2.90
N SER A 150 -2.58 7.26 -3.56
CA SER A 150 -3.54 8.16 -2.93
C SER A 150 -4.88 7.53 -2.49
N HIS A 151 -4.98 6.21 -2.27
CA HIS A 151 -6.21 5.68 -1.67
C HIS A 151 -6.25 6.00 -0.17
N THR A 152 -7.45 5.96 0.40
CA THR A 152 -7.71 6.32 1.79
C THR A 152 -6.82 5.58 2.79
N ASP A 153 -6.52 4.32 2.51
CA ASP A 153 -5.70 3.45 3.34
C ASP A 153 -4.20 3.67 3.23
N ALA A 154 -3.73 4.50 2.29
CA ALA A 154 -2.33 4.93 2.20
C ALA A 154 -2.12 6.41 2.52
N LEU A 155 -3.14 7.26 2.38
CA LEU A 155 -2.98 8.72 2.45
C LEU A 155 -3.79 9.44 3.54
N ASN A 156 -4.99 8.97 3.92
CA ASN A 156 -5.94 9.85 4.62
C ASN A 156 -5.60 10.19 6.09
N GLY A 157 -4.54 9.61 6.64
CA GLY A 157 -3.95 9.98 7.93
C GLY A 157 -2.82 11.01 7.81
N ILE A 158 -2.56 11.57 6.62
CA ILE A 158 -1.52 12.59 6.38
C ILE A 158 -1.63 13.80 7.32
N ASP A 159 -2.86 14.13 7.74
CA ASP A 159 -3.06 15.26 8.62
C ASP A 159 -2.56 15.01 10.06
N ASP A 160 -2.57 13.75 10.51
CA ASP A 160 -2.09 13.36 11.84
C ASP A 160 -0.56 13.59 11.98
N LEU A 161 0.17 13.77 10.87
CA LEU A 161 1.60 14.12 10.90
C LEU A 161 1.90 15.42 11.65
N ARG A 162 0.91 16.32 11.77
CA ARG A 162 1.06 17.56 12.55
C ARG A 162 1.42 17.29 14.03
N ASP A 163 0.99 16.16 14.58
CA ASP A 163 1.26 15.78 15.97
C ASP A 163 2.67 15.20 16.16
N LEU A 164 3.38 14.90 15.07
CA LEU A 164 4.78 14.49 15.06
C LEU A 164 5.75 15.68 14.89
N GLN A 165 5.22 16.89 14.80
CA GLN A 165 6.00 18.10 14.56
C GLN A 165 6.00 19.03 15.78
N GLU A 166 7.17 19.60 16.04
CA GLU A 166 7.31 20.68 17.01
C GLU A 166 7.04 22.05 16.36
N TYR A 167 6.31 22.91 17.07
CA TYR A 167 5.99 24.26 16.60
C TYR A 167 6.44 25.31 17.62
N ASN A 168 7.05 26.38 17.12
CA ASN A 168 7.21 27.61 17.89
C ASN A 168 5.90 28.40 17.84
N LYS A 169 5.45 28.89 18.99
CA LYS A 169 4.27 29.76 19.10
C LYS A 169 4.74 31.21 19.22
N ILE A 170 4.35 32.04 18.26
CA ILE A 170 4.75 33.44 18.17
C ILE A 170 3.52 34.31 18.38
N ALA A 171 3.60 35.26 19.32
CA ALA A 171 2.55 36.25 19.53
C ALA A 171 2.75 37.43 18.58
N ASN A 172 1.68 37.90 17.95
CA ASN A 172 1.67 39.12 17.15
C ASN A 172 0.34 39.85 17.37
N GLY A 173 0.37 40.90 18.19
CA GLY A 173 -0.83 41.55 18.72
C GLY A 173 -1.69 40.58 19.54
N ASP A 174 -2.99 40.57 19.27
CA ASP A 174 -3.97 39.67 19.92
C ASP A 174 -4.03 38.26 19.28
N SER A 175 -3.15 37.97 18.32
CA SER A 175 -3.14 36.71 17.57
C SER A 175 -1.87 35.90 17.81
N TYR A 176 -1.98 34.58 17.60
CA TYR A 176 -0.86 33.66 17.65
C TYR A 176 -0.64 33.00 16.30
N TYR A 177 0.63 32.83 15.97
CA TYR A 177 1.09 32.12 14.77
C TYR A 177 2.02 30.98 15.17
N TYR A 178 2.06 29.96 14.32
CA TYR A 178 2.85 28.76 14.52
C TYR A 178 3.85 28.61 13.39
N THR A 179 5.11 28.35 13.74
CA THR A 179 6.17 28.01 12.79
C THR A 179 6.72 26.63 13.13
N PRO A 180 6.78 25.69 12.18
CA PRO A 180 7.31 24.35 12.42
C PRO A 180 8.81 24.46 12.64
N LYS A 181 9.36 23.74 13.61
CA LYS A 181 10.82 23.63 13.76
C LYS A 181 11.43 22.91 12.55
N ASN A 182 10.77 21.83 12.11
CA ASN A 182 11.18 21.03 10.96
C ASN A 182 9.93 20.65 10.15
N PRO A 183 9.78 21.15 8.90
CA PRO A 183 8.83 20.59 7.95
C PRO A 183 9.19 19.13 7.61
N ILE A 184 8.19 18.33 7.24
CA ILE A 184 8.40 16.92 6.86
C ILE A 184 8.42 16.80 5.35
N ASP A 185 9.43 16.14 4.80
CA ASP A 185 9.52 15.84 3.37
C ASP A 185 8.57 14.68 3.01
N ILE A 186 7.70 14.91 2.03
CA ILE A 186 6.71 13.93 1.53
C ILE A 186 7.00 13.63 0.07
N TYR A 187 7.41 12.39 -0.23
CA TYR A 187 7.59 11.92 -1.60
C TYR A 187 6.29 11.32 -2.11
N VAL A 188 5.83 11.82 -3.26
CA VAL A 188 4.53 11.46 -3.84
C VAL A 188 4.60 11.50 -5.36
N ASN A 189 3.95 10.58 -6.07
CA ASN A 189 3.86 10.67 -7.53
C ASN A 189 2.86 11.75 -7.97
N ALA A 190 2.98 12.22 -9.21
CA ALA A 190 2.12 13.29 -9.75
C ALA A 190 0.61 12.99 -9.60
N VAL A 191 0.18 11.75 -9.90
CA VAL A 191 -1.23 11.34 -9.79
C VAL A 191 -1.74 11.46 -8.34
N SER A 192 -0.94 11.01 -7.38
CA SER A 192 -1.31 11.06 -5.96
C SER A 192 -1.26 12.47 -5.41
N TYR A 193 -0.35 13.30 -5.90
CA TYR A 193 -0.28 14.72 -5.57
C TYR A 193 -1.56 15.46 -6.00
N GLU A 194 -2.05 15.24 -7.23
CA GLU A 194 -3.30 15.89 -7.68
C GLU A 194 -4.51 15.46 -6.83
N ARG A 195 -4.57 14.19 -6.42
CA ARG A 195 -5.61 13.72 -5.50
C ARG A 195 -5.49 14.38 -4.12
N LEU A 196 -4.27 14.51 -3.60
CA LEU A 196 -4.01 15.22 -2.35
C LEU A 196 -4.43 16.69 -2.47
N ARG A 197 -4.16 17.34 -3.61
CA ARG A 197 -4.54 18.73 -3.87
C ARG A 197 -6.05 18.95 -3.82
N ASN A 198 -6.80 18.04 -4.42
CA ASN A 198 -8.26 18.11 -4.45
C ASN A 198 -8.90 17.78 -3.09
N GLY A 199 -8.30 16.90 -2.30
CA GLY A 199 -8.85 16.46 -1.00
C GLY A 199 -8.38 17.29 0.21
N TYR A 200 -7.18 17.85 0.15
CA TYR A 200 -6.48 18.49 1.26
C TYR A 200 -5.81 19.81 0.81
N GLU A 201 -6.56 20.66 0.12
CA GLU A 201 -6.07 21.94 -0.43
C GLU A 201 -5.25 22.75 0.59
N TYR A 202 -5.72 22.82 1.84
CA TYR A 202 -5.04 23.57 2.90
C TYR A 202 -3.63 23.06 3.23
N LEU A 203 -3.36 21.76 3.06
CA LEU A 203 -2.03 21.16 3.27
C LEU A 203 -1.09 21.46 2.11
N VAL A 204 -1.62 21.48 0.89
CA VAL A 204 -0.83 21.66 -0.34
C VAL A 204 -0.86 23.07 -0.91
N LYS A 205 -1.50 24.03 -0.23
CA LYS A 205 -1.49 25.43 -0.65
C LYS A 205 -0.04 25.90 -0.82
N LYS A 206 0.30 26.49 -1.97
CA LYS A 206 1.62 27.10 -2.22
C LYS A 206 1.90 28.20 -1.19
N ARG A 207 3.10 28.23 -0.62
CA ARG A 207 3.51 29.17 0.43
C ARG A 207 4.91 29.72 0.14
N LYS A 208 5.16 30.96 0.56
CA LYS A 208 6.50 31.58 0.55
C LYS A 208 7.23 31.43 1.89
N GLU A 209 6.49 31.11 2.93
CA GLU A 209 6.98 30.93 4.30
C GLU A 209 6.10 29.92 5.05
N ASN A 210 6.69 29.21 6.01
CA ASN A 210 5.99 28.23 6.84
C ASN A 210 5.42 28.88 8.11
N ILE A 211 4.50 29.84 7.94
CA ILE A 211 3.78 30.51 9.02
C ILE A 211 2.30 30.13 8.96
N PHE A 212 1.75 29.66 10.08
CA PHE A 212 0.39 29.14 10.16
C PHE A 212 -0.43 29.82 11.26
N ALA A 213 -1.70 30.12 10.99
CA ALA A 213 -2.64 30.64 11.99
C ALA A 213 -3.10 29.55 13.00
N SER A 214 -2.95 28.28 12.64
CA SER A 214 -3.22 27.11 13.48
C SER A 214 -2.15 26.05 13.26
N LYS A 215 -2.04 25.07 14.16
CA LYS A 215 -1.13 23.93 13.94
C LYS A 215 -1.71 23.04 12.85
N ILE A 216 -1.22 23.18 11.63
CA ILE A 216 -1.48 22.27 10.50
C ILE A 216 -0.21 21.50 10.18
N ALA A 217 -0.30 20.34 9.54
CA ALA A 217 0.89 19.59 9.13
C ALA A 217 1.73 20.44 8.15
N ALA A 218 2.99 20.69 8.52
CA ALA A 218 3.91 21.46 7.69
C ALA A 218 4.72 20.50 6.81
N LEU A 219 4.36 20.43 5.54
CA LEU A 219 4.85 19.42 4.60
C LEU A 219 5.63 20.08 3.46
N ASN A 220 6.74 19.47 3.06
CA ASN A 220 7.43 19.74 1.80
C ASN A 220 7.09 18.62 0.81
N LEU A 221 6.26 18.91 -0.19
CA LEU A 221 5.81 17.93 -1.17
C LEU A 221 6.85 17.83 -2.30
N LEU A 222 7.48 16.67 -2.41
CA LEU A 222 8.46 16.32 -3.43
C LEU A 222 7.76 15.44 -4.48
N VAL A 223 7.24 16.12 -5.52
CA VAL A 223 6.41 15.50 -6.55
C VAL A 223 7.27 14.81 -7.61
N ILE A 224 7.14 13.49 -7.69
CA ILE A 224 7.85 12.65 -8.66
C ILE A 224 7.07 12.70 -9.98
N LYS A 225 7.63 13.42 -10.96
CA LYS A 225 7.20 13.42 -12.37
C LYS A 225 8.20 12.59 -13.17
N ASP A 226 7.86 11.35 -13.53
CA ASP A 226 8.72 10.49 -14.36
C ASP A 226 7.90 9.77 -15.44
N GLU A 227 8.36 9.90 -16.69
CA GLU A 227 7.75 9.32 -17.88
C GLU A 227 7.58 7.80 -17.78
N LYS A 228 8.44 7.10 -17.01
CA LYS A 228 8.28 5.66 -16.75
C LYS A 228 6.93 5.32 -16.10
N TYR A 229 6.35 6.24 -15.32
CA TYR A 229 5.04 6.06 -14.70
C TYR A 229 3.92 6.22 -15.73
N ASN A 230 4.06 7.18 -16.65
CA ASN A 230 3.09 7.43 -17.71
C ASN A 230 3.13 6.35 -18.81
N LYS A 231 4.32 5.81 -19.11
CA LYS A 231 4.51 4.78 -20.13
C LYS A 231 3.81 3.47 -19.77
N LEU A 232 3.74 3.12 -18.48
CA LEU A 232 3.01 1.93 -18.00
C LEU A 232 1.49 2.03 -18.20
N ILE A 233 0.96 3.25 -18.24
CA ILE A 233 -0.45 3.51 -18.52
C ILE A 233 -0.70 3.40 -20.05
N LEU A 234 0.22 3.94 -20.87
CA LEU A 234 0.09 4.00 -22.33
C LEU A 234 0.40 2.67 -23.06
N GLU A 235 1.35 1.87 -22.58
CA GLU A 235 1.72 0.57 -23.17
C GLU A 235 0.58 -0.47 -23.07
N GLU A 236 -0.33 -0.33 -22.11
CA GLU A 236 -1.54 -1.18 -22.02
C GLU A 236 -2.74 -0.63 -22.79
N GLU A 237 -2.90 0.69 -22.93
CA GLU A 237 -3.92 1.25 -23.83
C GLU A 237 -3.70 0.76 -25.27
N THR A 238 -2.45 0.71 -25.72
CA THR A 238 -2.10 0.13 -27.03
C THR A 238 -2.31 -1.38 -27.07
N ALA A 239 -1.95 -2.13 -26.02
CA ALA A 239 -2.16 -3.58 -25.98
C ALA A 239 -3.64 -4.01 -25.86
N SER A 240 -4.50 -3.18 -25.26
CA SER A 240 -5.95 -3.39 -25.18
C SER A 240 -6.66 -3.01 -26.48
N GLN A 241 -6.26 -1.92 -27.14
CA GLN A 241 -6.72 -1.57 -28.49
C GLN A 241 -6.34 -2.62 -29.55
N ILE A 242 -5.19 -3.29 -29.38
CA ILE A 242 -4.77 -4.40 -30.25
C ILE A 242 -5.59 -5.68 -30.00
N LYS A 243 -6.10 -5.89 -28.77
CA LYS A 243 -6.96 -7.04 -28.43
C LYS A 243 -8.41 -6.88 -28.88
N ASP A 244 -8.91 -5.65 -28.97
CA ASP A 244 -10.27 -5.34 -29.46
C ASP A 244 -10.35 -5.07 -30.98
N GLY A 245 -9.28 -5.40 -31.72
CA GLY A 245 -9.31 -5.71 -33.15
C GLY A 245 -10.31 -4.92 -34.02
N THR A 246 -9.96 -3.69 -34.39
CA THR A 246 -10.29 -3.20 -35.74
C THR A 246 -9.04 -2.53 -36.34
N VAL A 247 -8.14 -3.37 -36.84
CA VAL A 247 -7.14 -2.93 -37.81
C VAL A 247 -7.86 -2.76 -39.15
N VAL A 248 -8.22 -1.52 -39.49
CA VAL A 248 -8.53 -1.17 -40.87
C VAL A 248 -7.19 -0.87 -41.55
N MET A 249 -6.76 -1.77 -42.42
CA MET A 249 -5.64 -1.52 -43.33
C MET A 249 -5.96 -0.33 -44.23
N PRO A 250 -4.99 0.57 -44.52
CA PRO A 250 -5.22 1.66 -45.45
C PRO A 250 -5.39 1.08 -46.86
N LYS A 251 -6.59 1.25 -47.44
CA LYS A 251 -6.77 1.06 -48.89
C LYS A 251 -6.19 2.28 -49.59
N GLN A 252 -5.39 1.99 -50.61
CA GLN A 252 -4.79 2.93 -51.53
C GLN A 252 -5.83 3.87 -52.16
N ASP A 253 -5.37 5.09 -52.38
CA ASP A 253 -6.04 6.17 -53.09
C ASP A 253 -6.58 5.71 -54.45
N ASN A 254 -7.80 6.12 -54.76
CA ASN A 254 -8.18 6.48 -56.13
C ASN A 254 -9.28 7.54 -56.12
N GLU A 255 -9.05 8.54 -56.95
CA GLU A 255 -9.82 9.75 -57.21
C GLU A 255 -11.25 9.47 -57.70
N GLY A 256 -12.16 10.43 -57.48
CA GLY A 256 -13.42 10.47 -58.24
C GLY A 256 -14.59 11.24 -57.62
N THR A 257 -14.53 12.57 -57.70
CA THR A 257 -15.63 13.49 -58.11
C THR A 257 -17.10 13.33 -57.64
N THR A 258 -17.55 14.41 -56.99
CA THR A 258 -18.80 15.21 -57.21
C THR A 258 -20.20 14.72 -56.80
N ASN A 259 -20.79 15.57 -55.94
CA ASN A 259 -22.12 16.21 -55.98
C ASN A 259 -23.43 15.49 -55.58
N SER A 260 -24.05 16.16 -54.61
CA SER A 260 -25.46 16.60 -54.53
C SER A 260 -26.52 15.69 -53.87
N ALA A 261 -27.03 16.22 -52.75
CA ALA A 261 -28.43 16.42 -52.37
C ALA A 261 -29.45 15.29 -52.62
N GLN A 262 -30.09 14.81 -51.55
CA GLN A 262 -31.43 15.26 -51.14
C GLN A 262 -31.94 14.49 -49.91
N LYS A 263 -32.80 15.21 -49.17
CA LYS A 263 -33.52 14.82 -47.96
C LYS A 263 -34.33 13.54 -48.11
N ASN A 264 -34.50 12.80 -47.01
CA ASN A 264 -35.83 12.44 -46.52
C ASN A 264 -35.80 12.19 -45.01
N GLU A 265 -36.74 12.84 -44.33
CA GLU A 265 -37.09 12.70 -42.93
C GLU A 265 -37.90 11.41 -42.72
N THR A 266 -37.69 10.73 -41.58
CA THR A 266 -38.77 10.29 -40.69
C THR A 266 -38.22 9.95 -39.31
N ASP A 267 -38.45 10.89 -38.41
CA ASP A 267 -38.99 10.80 -37.05
C ASP A 267 -38.84 9.52 -36.20
N GLY A 268 -38.48 9.74 -34.93
CA GLY A 268 -38.68 8.79 -33.83
C GLY A 268 -37.54 8.74 -32.81
N GLY A 269 -37.65 9.50 -31.71
CA GLY A 269 -37.03 9.10 -30.43
C GLY A 269 -36.29 10.16 -29.63
N ASN A 270 -37.04 10.90 -28.80
CA ASN A 270 -36.69 11.51 -27.51
C ASN A 270 -35.25 11.93 -27.17
N LYS A 271 -35.10 13.25 -27.03
CA LYS A 271 -34.02 13.96 -26.32
C LYS A 271 -33.96 13.59 -24.83
N ILE A 272 -32.79 13.18 -24.35
CA ILE A 272 -32.31 13.54 -23.01
C ILE A 272 -30.97 14.26 -23.20
N LYS A 273 -30.93 15.51 -22.71
CA LYS A 273 -29.83 16.46 -22.81
C LYS A 273 -28.64 16.00 -21.95
N THR A 274 -27.48 15.77 -22.56
CA THR A 274 -26.19 15.89 -21.90
C THR A 274 -25.71 17.33 -22.11
N ASN A 275 -25.77 18.15 -21.06
CA ASN A 275 -25.13 19.46 -21.08
C ASN A 275 -23.61 19.26 -21.09
N GLY A 276 -22.96 19.90 -22.06
CA GLY A 276 -21.53 19.89 -22.26
C GLY A 276 -20.78 20.46 -21.06
N ILE A 277 -19.64 19.83 -20.79
CA ILE A 277 -18.57 20.41 -19.98
C ILE A 277 -17.93 21.47 -20.86
N ASN A 278 -18.03 22.73 -20.42
CA ASN A 278 -17.26 23.82 -21.00
C ASN A 278 -15.78 23.55 -20.74
N ASP A 279 -15.00 23.52 -21.82
CA ASP A 279 -13.55 23.64 -21.81
C ASP A 279 -13.16 25.04 -21.30
N GLU A 280 -13.06 25.19 -19.98
CA GLU A 280 -12.19 26.23 -19.42
C GLU A 280 -10.78 25.68 -19.36
N LYS A 281 -9.96 26.19 -20.29
CA LYS A 281 -8.51 26.06 -20.30
C LYS A 281 -7.95 26.69 -19.03
N ASP A 282 -7.68 25.89 -18.02
CA ASP A 282 -6.79 26.28 -16.94
C ASP A 282 -5.35 26.21 -17.46
N ASN A 283 -4.80 27.39 -17.72
CA ASN A 283 -3.38 27.63 -17.92
C ASN A 283 -2.67 27.38 -16.58
N ASP A 284 -2.25 26.14 -16.31
CA ASP A 284 -1.26 25.88 -15.27
C ASP A 284 0.13 26.08 -15.89
N ASP A 285 0.63 27.31 -15.74
CA ASP A 285 2.04 27.64 -15.94
C ASP A 285 2.89 26.75 -15.03
N ASP A 286 3.60 25.79 -15.65
CA ASP A 286 4.73 25.03 -15.10
C ASP A 286 5.96 25.93 -14.87
N SER A 287 5.77 27.25 -14.69
CA SER A 287 6.82 28.12 -14.16
C SER A 287 7.00 27.75 -12.69
N ASP A 288 8.15 27.18 -12.34
CA ASP A 288 8.61 27.10 -10.96
C ASP A 288 8.44 28.51 -10.35
N ASP A 289 7.43 28.67 -9.50
CA ASP A 289 7.31 29.86 -8.66
C ASP A 289 8.52 29.78 -7.74
N GLU A 290 9.63 30.44 -8.12
CA GLU A 290 10.92 30.41 -7.41
C GLU A 290 10.78 30.76 -5.92
N THR A 291 9.62 31.30 -5.52
CA THR A 291 9.27 31.65 -4.15
C THR A 291 8.49 30.58 -3.37
N CYS A 292 8.04 29.49 -4.00
CA CYS A 292 7.29 28.42 -3.34
C CYS A 292 8.22 27.50 -2.52
N VAL A 293 8.02 27.46 -1.19
CA VAL A 293 8.94 26.73 -0.29
C VAL A 293 8.50 25.28 0.00
N ASN A 294 7.26 24.92 -0.30
CA ASN A 294 6.64 23.69 0.18
C ASN A 294 6.21 22.70 -0.91
N ILE A 295 6.36 23.01 -2.19
CA ILE A 295 6.02 22.13 -3.31
C ILE A 295 7.15 22.17 -4.33
N HIS A 296 7.70 21.01 -4.65
CA HIS A 296 8.92 20.85 -5.41
C HIS A 296 8.77 19.72 -6.44
N THR A 297 9.33 19.89 -7.63
CA THR A 297 9.42 18.80 -8.60
C THR A 297 10.71 17.99 -8.37
N TYR A 298 10.59 16.67 -8.18
CA TYR A 298 11.73 15.80 -7.92
C TYR A 298 12.12 14.96 -9.14
N LYS A 299 13.37 15.11 -9.61
CA LYS A 299 13.85 14.54 -10.90
C LYS A 299 15.16 13.75 -10.81
N LYS A 300 15.76 13.60 -9.62
CA LYS A 300 17.08 12.95 -9.47
C LYS A 300 16.99 11.47 -9.82
N LYS A 301 17.77 11.02 -10.80
CA LYS A 301 17.77 9.64 -11.34
C LYS A 301 19.12 8.95 -11.14
N ASP A 302 19.06 7.64 -10.92
CA ASP A 302 20.24 6.77 -10.82
C ASP A 302 20.77 6.40 -12.21
N GLU A 303 21.85 5.62 -12.23
CA GLU A 303 22.50 5.11 -13.43
C GLU A 303 21.60 4.25 -14.34
N HIS A 304 20.46 3.76 -13.82
CA HIS A 304 19.45 2.99 -14.55
C HIS A 304 18.21 3.82 -14.89
N GLY A 305 18.27 5.14 -14.65
CA GLY A 305 17.21 6.10 -14.91
C GLY A 305 16.01 5.99 -13.97
N TYR A 306 16.14 5.35 -12.80
CA TYR A 306 15.10 5.32 -11.76
C TYR A 306 15.29 6.47 -10.78
N VAL A 307 14.19 7.10 -10.37
CA VAL A 307 14.23 8.20 -9.40
C VAL A 307 14.75 7.66 -8.07
N TYR A 308 15.60 8.43 -7.39
CA TYR A 308 16.05 8.09 -6.04
C TYR A 308 16.29 9.31 -5.18
N THR A 309 16.13 9.14 -3.86
CA THR A 309 16.58 10.09 -2.85
C THR A 309 17.57 9.46 -1.88
N GLN A 310 18.18 10.26 -1.01
CA GLN A 310 19.10 9.80 0.03
C GLN A 310 18.41 9.82 1.39
N PHE A 311 18.74 8.83 2.22
CA PHE A 311 18.38 8.78 3.64
C PHE A 311 19.58 8.23 4.41
N ASP A 312 19.72 8.57 5.70
CA ASP A 312 20.85 8.16 6.54
C ASP A 312 22.22 8.19 5.81
N LYS A 313 22.75 9.42 5.64
CA LYS A 313 24.01 9.70 4.93
C LYS A 313 23.96 9.35 3.44
N ASN A 314 24.49 8.19 3.06
CA ASN A 314 24.71 7.79 1.67
C ASN A 314 23.76 6.69 1.19
N LYS A 315 22.84 6.20 2.02
CA LYS A 315 21.89 5.15 1.64
C LYS A 315 20.82 5.75 0.73
N ARG A 316 20.38 4.99 -0.27
CA ARG A 316 19.37 5.46 -1.22
C ARG A 316 18.02 4.80 -1.02
N ILE A 317 16.97 5.56 -1.30
CA ILE A 317 15.60 5.07 -1.56
C ILE A 317 15.36 5.27 -3.05
N ARG A 318 15.19 4.17 -3.79
CA ARG A 318 14.84 4.18 -5.21
C ARG A 318 13.34 3.95 -5.37
N PHE A 319 12.71 4.70 -6.25
CA PHE A 319 11.27 4.62 -6.50
C PHE A 319 11.01 3.75 -7.73
N ILE A 320 10.18 2.72 -7.57
CA ILE A 320 9.84 1.76 -8.63
C ILE A 320 8.34 1.78 -8.93
N PRO A 321 7.90 2.04 -10.18
CA PRO A 321 6.49 2.04 -10.52
C PRO A 321 5.95 0.62 -10.76
N PHE A 322 4.69 0.37 -10.42
CA PHE A 322 3.97 -0.85 -10.80
C PHE A 322 2.46 -0.60 -10.85
N GLN A 323 1.71 -1.55 -11.40
CA GLN A 323 0.27 -1.40 -11.59
C GLN A 323 -0.53 -1.86 -10.37
N HIS A 324 -1.63 -1.15 -10.12
CA HIS A 324 -2.66 -1.45 -9.13
C HIS A 324 -4.04 -1.42 -9.82
N GLY A 325 -4.28 -2.43 -10.65
CA GLY A 325 -5.31 -2.41 -11.68
C GLY A 325 -4.82 -1.74 -12.96
N ARG A 326 -5.66 -1.70 -13.99
CA ARG A 326 -5.23 -1.34 -15.36
C ARG A 326 -4.80 0.12 -15.52
N ASN A 327 -5.42 1.05 -14.81
CA ASN A 327 -5.25 2.49 -15.05
C ASN A 327 -4.73 3.23 -13.81
N TYR A 328 -4.00 2.54 -12.95
CA TYR A 328 -3.52 3.13 -11.72
C TYR A 328 -2.15 2.60 -11.36
N VAL A 329 -1.22 3.52 -11.12
CA VAL A 329 0.18 3.23 -10.83
C VAL A 329 0.48 3.57 -9.39
N CYS A 330 0.98 2.58 -8.67
CA CYS A 330 1.53 2.71 -7.33
C CYS A 330 3.05 2.82 -7.39
N VAL A 331 3.64 3.28 -6.29
CA VAL A 331 5.08 3.41 -6.11
C VAL A 331 5.57 2.42 -5.06
N GLY A 332 6.52 1.59 -5.44
CA GLY A 332 7.33 0.79 -4.54
C GLY A 332 8.68 1.43 -4.27
N TYR A 333 9.40 0.83 -3.33
CA TYR A 333 10.65 1.38 -2.84
C TYR A 333 11.73 0.30 -2.76
N ILE A 334 12.94 0.66 -3.17
CA ILE A 334 14.14 -0.13 -2.88
C ILE A 334 15.06 0.69 -1.99
N ILE A 335 15.23 0.23 -0.75
CA ILE A 335 15.84 1.00 0.34
C ILE A 335 17.12 0.30 0.80
N GLY A 336 18.22 1.06 0.85
CA GLY A 336 19.53 0.58 1.30
C GLY A 336 20.54 0.38 0.16
N GLU A 337 21.80 0.19 0.54
CA GLU A 337 22.91 -0.15 -0.35
C GLU A 337 23.51 -1.52 0.00
N ASN A 338 23.69 -1.81 1.30
CA ASN A 338 24.27 -3.06 1.80
C ASN A 338 23.23 -4.18 1.71
N GLU A 339 22.32 -4.22 2.68
CA GLU A 339 21.12 -5.06 2.65
C GLU A 339 19.96 -4.24 2.08
N LYS A 340 19.32 -4.77 1.04
CA LYS A 340 18.25 -4.06 0.35
C LYS A 340 16.90 -4.56 0.80
N LEU A 341 16.05 -3.62 1.20
CA LEU A 341 14.61 -3.81 1.32
C LEU A 341 13.96 -3.48 -0.01
N VAL A 342 13.12 -4.38 -0.53
CA VAL A 342 12.19 -4.10 -1.64
C VAL A 342 10.77 -4.09 -1.07
N TYR A 343 10.04 -3.00 -1.26
CA TYR A 343 8.67 -2.80 -0.78
C TYR A 343 7.71 -2.63 -1.97
N ILE A 344 6.67 -3.47 -2.03
CA ILE A 344 5.66 -3.51 -3.09
C ILE A 344 4.28 -3.80 -2.46
N SER A 345 3.52 -2.77 -2.08
CA SER A 345 2.13 -2.90 -1.63
C SER A 345 1.14 -2.62 -2.76
N ASP A 346 -0.12 -3.05 -2.63
CA ASP A 346 -1.21 -2.68 -3.55
C ASP A 346 -0.85 -2.90 -5.02
N CYS A 347 -0.53 -4.14 -5.41
CA CYS A 347 0.05 -4.43 -6.72
C CYS A 347 -0.71 -5.55 -7.43
N SER A 348 -1.09 -5.34 -8.70
CA SER A 348 -1.66 -6.38 -9.56
C SER A 348 -0.69 -6.86 -10.63
N TYR A 349 0.34 -6.07 -10.96
CA TYR A 349 1.32 -6.41 -11.97
C TYR A 349 2.61 -5.60 -11.81
N ILE A 350 3.75 -6.30 -11.85
CA ILE A 350 5.08 -5.69 -11.84
C ILE A 350 5.66 -5.77 -13.26
N PRO A 351 5.96 -4.62 -13.89
CA PRO A 351 6.56 -4.60 -15.22
C PRO A 351 7.90 -5.35 -15.30
N PRO A 352 8.21 -6.05 -16.41
CA PRO A 352 9.44 -6.83 -16.55
C PRO A 352 10.71 -6.01 -16.33
N ASN A 353 10.75 -4.77 -16.83
CA ASN A 353 11.89 -3.87 -16.63
C ASN A 353 12.11 -3.51 -15.15
N VAL A 354 11.04 -3.46 -14.35
CA VAL A 354 11.12 -3.21 -12.89
C VAL A 354 11.62 -4.47 -12.17
N LEU A 355 11.13 -5.65 -12.53
CA LEU A 355 11.66 -6.92 -12.00
C LEU A 355 13.13 -7.13 -12.34
N GLU A 356 13.53 -6.80 -13.58
CA GLU A 356 14.94 -6.83 -13.99
C GLU A 356 15.77 -5.84 -13.20
N TYR A 357 15.27 -4.61 -13.00
CA TYR A 357 15.97 -3.60 -12.22
C TYR A 357 16.19 -4.04 -10.77
N ILE A 358 15.17 -4.60 -10.10
CA ILE A 358 15.30 -5.18 -8.75
C ILE A 358 16.45 -6.19 -8.70
N LYS A 359 16.57 -7.05 -9.71
CA LYS A 359 17.65 -8.05 -9.79
C LYS A 359 19.02 -7.44 -10.09
N LYS A 360 19.07 -6.42 -10.95
CA LYS A 360 20.31 -5.77 -11.41
C LYS A 360 21.03 -5.01 -10.29
N ILE A 361 20.28 -4.39 -9.38
CA ILE A 361 20.87 -3.61 -8.27
C ILE A 361 21.42 -4.47 -7.13
N GLY A 362 21.32 -5.80 -7.22
CA GLY A 362 21.92 -6.75 -6.29
C GLY A 362 20.91 -7.61 -5.53
N SER A 363 21.39 -8.34 -4.54
CA SER A 363 20.56 -9.25 -3.73
C SER A 363 19.57 -8.49 -2.84
N THR A 364 18.34 -8.98 -2.79
CA THR A 364 17.30 -8.49 -1.88
C THR A 364 17.41 -9.21 -0.54
N GLU A 365 17.60 -8.48 0.55
CA GLU A 365 17.61 -9.07 1.90
C GLU A 365 16.17 -9.30 2.37
N VAL A 366 15.32 -8.29 2.23
CA VAL A 366 13.92 -8.33 2.65
C VAL A 366 13.02 -7.90 1.49
N LEU A 367 12.04 -8.71 1.16
CA LEU A 367 10.91 -8.36 0.29
C LEU A 367 9.65 -8.19 1.14
N ILE A 368 9.04 -7.01 1.07
CA ILE A 368 7.69 -6.77 1.58
C ILE A 368 6.76 -6.70 0.38
N ILE A 369 5.74 -7.57 0.32
CA ILE A 369 4.88 -7.70 -0.86
C ILE A 369 3.41 -7.89 -0.51
N ASP A 370 2.53 -7.28 -1.32
CA ASP A 370 1.07 -7.39 -1.27
C ASP A 370 0.58 -8.84 -1.31
N ALA A 371 -0.52 -9.16 -0.62
CA ALA A 371 -1.18 -10.47 -0.64
C ALA A 371 -2.60 -10.35 -0.09
N LEU A 372 -3.57 -10.00 -0.92
CA LEU A 372 -4.93 -9.67 -0.47
C LEU A 372 -5.75 -10.91 -0.04
N TYR A 373 -5.71 -11.95 -0.88
CA TYR A 373 -6.42 -13.23 -0.73
C TYR A 373 -5.47 -14.40 -0.94
N TYR A 374 -5.89 -15.62 -0.61
CA TYR A 374 -5.03 -16.78 -0.82
C TYR A 374 -4.76 -17.08 -2.31
N LYS A 375 -5.81 -17.37 -3.09
CA LYS A 375 -5.73 -17.75 -4.52
C LYS A 375 -6.62 -16.91 -5.43
N ALA A 376 -7.69 -16.33 -4.89
CA ALA A 376 -8.65 -15.56 -5.69
C ALA A 376 -7.93 -14.40 -6.39
N LYS A 377 -8.06 -14.33 -7.71
CA LYS A 377 -7.57 -13.20 -8.50
C LYS A 377 -8.35 -11.95 -8.12
N HIS A 378 -7.63 -10.89 -7.81
CA HIS A 378 -8.22 -9.58 -7.62
C HIS A 378 -7.81 -8.66 -8.76
N TYR A 379 -8.65 -7.67 -9.07
CA TYR A 379 -8.39 -6.75 -10.17
C TYR A 379 -7.14 -5.89 -9.92
N SER A 380 -6.95 -5.43 -8.69
CA SER A 380 -5.89 -4.48 -8.32
C SER A 380 -4.84 -5.02 -7.35
N HIS A 381 -4.93 -6.29 -6.94
CA HIS A 381 -4.05 -6.85 -5.92
C HIS A 381 -3.58 -8.26 -6.29
N PHE A 382 -2.40 -8.61 -5.82
CA PHE A 382 -1.89 -9.97 -5.88
C PHE A 382 -2.57 -10.82 -4.81
N SER A 383 -2.84 -12.06 -5.19
CA SER A 383 -3.05 -13.14 -4.23
C SER A 383 -1.72 -13.56 -3.57
N LEU A 384 -1.78 -14.19 -2.40
CA LEU A 384 -0.63 -14.80 -1.74
C LEU A 384 0.15 -15.73 -2.68
N HIS A 385 -0.58 -16.52 -3.47
CA HIS A 385 0.00 -17.40 -4.47
C HIS A 385 0.80 -16.65 -5.56
N GLU A 386 0.27 -15.55 -6.09
CA GLU A 386 0.99 -14.72 -7.07
C GLU A 386 2.24 -14.08 -6.43
N SER A 387 2.12 -13.58 -5.21
CA SER A 387 3.24 -12.96 -4.49
C SER A 387 4.35 -13.94 -4.12
N ILE A 388 4.00 -15.20 -3.81
CA ILE A 388 4.99 -16.28 -3.67
C ILE A 388 5.75 -16.49 -4.98
N LYS A 389 5.08 -16.50 -6.13
CA LYS A 389 5.76 -16.62 -7.44
C LYS A 389 6.72 -15.46 -7.70
N ILE A 390 6.30 -14.23 -7.40
CA ILE A 390 7.17 -13.06 -7.49
C ILE A 390 8.38 -13.20 -6.56
N ALA A 391 8.18 -13.64 -5.32
CA ALA A 391 9.27 -13.88 -4.38
C ALA A 391 10.26 -14.94 -4.89
N LEU A 392 9.77 -16.04 -5.47
CA LEU A 392 10.63 -17.07 -6.09
C LEU A 392 11.42 -16.55 -7.31
N LEU A 393 10.88 -15.55 -8.03
CA LEU A 393 11.59 -14.88 -9.12
C LEU A 393 12.65 -13.90 -8.62
N ILE A 394 12.37 -13.15 -7.55
CA ILE A 394 13.30 -12.16 -6.95
C ILE A 394 14.38 -12.84 -6.10
N LYS A 395 14.05 -13.97 -5.45
CA LYS A 395 14.89 -14.72 -4.52
C LYS A 395 15.45 -13.89 -3.35
N PRO A 396 14.59 -13.22 -2.56
CA PRO A 396 15.04 -12.50 -1.35
C PRO A 396 15.39 -13.48 -0.22
N LYS A 397 16.19 -13.06 0.78
CA LYS A 397 16.42 -13.91 1.96
C LYS A 397 15.18 -14.04 2.86
N LYS A 398 14.40 -12.96 3.00
CA LYS A 398 13.17 -12.92 3.80
C LYS A 398 12.03 -12.28 3.01
N VAL A 399 10.84 -12.85 3.13
CA VAL A 399 9.60 -12.34 2.53
C VAL A 399 8.57 -12.09 3.63
N TYR A 400 8.03 -10.87 3.66
CA TYR A 400 6.94 -10.48 4.53
C TYR A 400 5.72 -10.06 3.69
N PHE A 401 4.65 -10.85 3.78
CA PHE A 401 3.40 -10.52 3.10
C PHE A 401 2.59 -9.50 3.92
N ILE A 402 2.04 -8.49 3.24
CA ILE A 402 1.20 -7.41 3.77
C ILE A 402 -0.05 -7.24 2.90
N GLY A 403 -0.93 -6.30 3.24
CA GLY A 403 -2.11 -5.97 2.43
C GLY A 403 -3.21 -7.03 2.52
N MET A 404 -3.14 -7.91 3.51
CA MET A 404 -4.06 -9.03 3.61
C MET A 404 -5.45 -8.58 4.07
N SER A 405 -6.48 -9.21 3.51
CA SER A 405 -7.84 -9.13 4.01
C SER A 405 -8.05 -10.09 5.19
N CYS A 406 -9.27 -10.07 5.76
CA CYS A 406 -9.69 -11.04 6.76
C CYS A 406 -9.81 -12.49 6.24
N ASP A 407 -9.61 -12.71 4.94
CA ASP A 407 -9.61 -14.03 4.35
C ASP A 407 -8.28 -14.74 4.58
N ILE A 408 -7.22 -14.05 5.00
CA ILE A 408 -5.94 -14.67 5.36
C ILE A 408 -5.78 -14.67 6.88
N GLU A 409 -5.93 -15.83 7.51
CA GLU A 409 -5.71 -16.02 8.95
C GLU A 409 -4.21 -16.12 9.25
N HIS A 410 -3.74 -15.38 10.25
CA HIS A 410 -2.32 -15.18 10.51
C HIS A 410 -1.58 -16.46 10.89
N TYR A 411 -2.08 -17.21 11.87
CA TYR A 411 -1.33 -18.29 12.50
C TYR A 411 -1.19 -19.49 11.59
N ILE A 412 -2.30 -19.95 11.02
CA ILE A 412 -2.33 -21.13 10.18
C ILE A 412 -1.61 -20.89 8.85
N THR A 413 -1.71 -19.68 8.29
CA THR A 413 -0.94 -19.32 7.09
C THR A 413 0.55 -19.26 7.37
N ASN A 414 0.98 -18.75 8.53
CA ASN A 414 2.40 -18.77 8.88
C ASN A 414 2.96 -20.18 9.11
N LEU A 415 2.14 -21.13 9.57
CA LEU A 415 2.52 -22.55 9.61
C LEU A 415 2.76 -23.10 8.19
N PHE A 416 1.87 -22.77 7.25
CA PHE A 416 2.06 -23.09 5.82
C PHE A 416 3.35 -22.46 5.25
N LEU A 417 3.57 -21.16 5.47
CA LEU A 417 4.74 -20.44 4.98
C LEU A 417 6.05 -20.95 5.59
N LYS A 418 6.03 -21.43 6.84
CA LYS A 418 7.17 -22.12 7.45
C LYS A 418 7.51 -23.41 6.70
N LYS A 419 6.52 -24.23 6.31
CA LYS A 419 6.77 -25.43 5.50
C LYS A 419 7.27 -25.07 4.10
N LEU A 420 6.75 -23.99 3.50
CA LEU A 420 7.26 -23.47 2.23
C LEU A 420 8.74 -23.05 2.33
N SER A 421 9.13 -22.43 3.45
CA SER A 421 10.52 -22.06 3.73
C SER A 421 11.43 -23.29 3.83
N ASN A 422 10.95 -24.42 4.36
CA ASN A 422 11.73 -25.67 4.36
C ASN A 422 11.97 -26.22 2.94
N LYS A 423 11.04 -26.01 2.01
CA LYS A 423 11.17 -26.43 0.60
C LYS A 423 12.12 -25.52 -0.18
N TYR A 424 12.17 -24.24 0.17
CA TYR A 424 13.07 -23.24 -0.41
C TYR A 424 13.98 -22.65 0.67
N PRO A 425 15.02 -23.39 1.12
CA PRO A 425 15.79 -23.06 2.31
C PRO A 425 16.53 -21.71 2.24
N ASP A 426 16.72 -21.17 1.04
CA ASP A 426 17.32 -19.85 0.81
C ASP A 426 16.36 -18.68 1.08
N ILE A 427 15.06 -18.95 1.25
CA ILE A 427 14.00 -17.95 1.40
C ILE A 427 13.13 -18.26 2.61
N SER A 428 13.11 -17.35 3.59
CA SER A 428 12.14 -17.38 4.68
C SER A 428 10.86 -16.67 4.27
N PHE A 429 9.71 -17.32 4.39
CA PHE A 429 8.40 -16.75 4.12
C PHE A 429 7.61 -16.52 5.40
N SER A 430 6.97 -15.35 5.55
CA SER A 430 6.09 -15.07 6.67
C SER A 430 5.04 -14.01 6.32
N LEU A 431 3.87 -14.09 6.95
CA LEU A 431 2.95 -12.97 7.05
C LEU A 431 3.48 -11.96 8.06
N ALA A 432 3.44 -10.67 7.71
CA ALA A 432 3.68 -9.61 8.68
C ALA A 432 2.52 -9.52 9.69
N HIS A 433 2.76 -8.82 10.79
CA HIS A 433 1.71 -8.38 11.70
C HIS A 433 2.07 -7.02 12.29
N ASP A 434 1.05 -6.29 12.75
CA ASP A 434 1.25 -4.99 13.38
C ASP A 434 2.19 -5.12 14.59
N GLY A 435 3.13 -4.18 14.67
CA GLY A 435 4.21 -4.11 15.62
C GLY A 435 5.32 -5.16 15.47
N LEU A 436 5.38 -5.89 14.35
CA LEU A 436 6.54 -6.72 14.01
C LEU A 436 7.77 -5.82 13.78
N PHE A 437 8.92 -6.24 14.32
CA PHE A 437 10.23 -5.63 14.05
C PHE A 437 11.11 -6.63 13.31
N VAL A 438 11.75 -6.16 12.24
CA VAL A 438 12.70 -6.96 11.44
C VAL A 438 14.03 -6.20 11.37
N PRO A 439 15.11 -6.72 11.96
CA PRO A 439 16.41 -6.10 11.86
C PRO A 439 16.94 -6.21 10.42
N ILE A 440 17.51 -5.11 9.92
CA ILE A 440 18.18 -5.02 8.62
C ILE A 440 19.28 -3.97 8.71
N ASN A 441 20.41 -4.21 8.04
CA ASN A 441 21.52 -3.30 7.95
C ASN A 441 21.60 -2.67 6.55
N PHE A 442 20.79 -1.63 6.34
CA PHE A 442 20.66 -0.89 5.08
C PHE A 442 22.00 -0.46 4.46
#